data_AF-A0A3B9BQ83-F1
#
_entry.id   AF-A0A3B9BQ83-F1
#
_cell.length_a   1.000
_cell.length_b   1.000
_cell.length_c   1.000
_cell.angle_alpha   90.00
_cell.angle_beta   90.00
_cell.angle_gamma   90.00
#
_symmetry.space_group_name_H-M   'P 1'
#
loop_
_entity.id
_entity.type
_entity.pdbx_description
1 polymer ?
#
loop_
_entity_poly.entity_id
_entity_poly.type
_entity_poly.pdbx_seq_one_letter_code
_entity_poly.pdbx_strand_id
1 'polypeptide(L)'
;MNSVVEPKLIAGNSNQPLSTAISRRMSVHRGKAVKPVDARIERFNDQEIFVEVYENVRGEDMFIIQSTSNPANDNLMELLIMSDALRR
;
A
#
# COMPACT_ATOMS: atom_id res chain seq x y z
N MET A 1 -21.74 17.67 7.79
CA MET A 1 -21.73 16.53 6.86
C MET A 1 -20.35 15.94 6.92
N ASN A 2 -20.16 14.81 7.59
CA ASN A 2 -18.87 14.12 7.57
C ASN A 2 -18.67 13.64 6.13
N SER A 3 -17.85 14.34 5.37
CA SER A 3 -17.24 13.77 4.17
C SER A 3 -16.51 12.53 4.65
N VAL A 4 -17.05 11.35 4.35
CA VAL A 4 -16.33 10.10 4.55
C VAL A 4 -15.10 10.22 3.66
N VAL A 5 -13.95 10.49 4.25
CA VAL A 5 -12.68 10.51 3.52
C VAL A 5 -12.56 9.13 2.89
N GLU A 6 -12.37 9.06 1.58
CA GLU A 6 -12.26 7.78 0.89
C GLU A 6 -10.86 7.25 1.16
N PRO A 7 -10.68 6.22 2.03
CA PRO A 7 -9.34 5.73 2.30
C PRO A 7 -8.76 5.10 1.03
N LYS A 8 -7.52 5.45 0.74
CA LYS A 8 -6.72 4.82 -0.31
C LYS A 8 -5.84 3.75 0.32
N LEU A 9 -5.64 2.68 -0.41
CA LEU A 9 -4.82 1.55 0.03
C LEU A 9 -3.52 1.55 -0.76
N ILE A 10 -2.40 1.27 -0.12
CA ILE A 10 -1.17 0.86 -0.79
C ILE A 10 -0.78 -0.52 -0.24
N ALA A 11 -0.17 -1.35 -1.07
CA ALA A 11 0.21 -2.70 -0.67
C ALA A 11 1.65 -2.98 -1.04
N GLY A 12 2.41 -3.52 -0.08
CA GLY A 12 3.73 -4.05 -0.34
C GLY A 12 3.69 -5.49 -0.87
N ASN A 13 4.87 -6.06 -1.06
CA ASN A 13 5.08 -7.37 -1.67
C ASN A 13 4.84 -8.56 -0.73
N SER A 14 4.67 -8.32 0.57
CA SER A 14 4.58 -9.38 1.57
C SER A 14 3.38 -10.32 1.36
N ASN A 15 2.22 -9.80 0.97
CA ASN A 15 0.99 -10.59 0.83
C ASN A 15 -0.03 -9.95 -0.13
N GLN A 16 0.25 -10.04 -1.42
CA GLN A 16 -0.65 -9.57 -2.48
C GLN A 16 -2.05 -10.21 -2.46
N PRO A 17 -2.21 -11.53 -2.19
CA PRO A 17 -3.54 -12.13 -2.07
C PRO A 17 -4.39 -11.50 -0.97
N LEU A 18 -3.81 -11.20 0.20
CA LEU A 18 -4.51 -10.55 1.30
C LEU A 18 -4.91 -9.11 0.95
N SER A 19 -4.00 -8.34 0.36
CA SER A 19 -4.29 -6.98 -0.12
C SER A 19 -5.48 -6.97 -1.09
N THR A 20 -5.48 -7.91 -2.04
CA THR A 20 -6.58 -8.10 -2.99
C THR A 20 -7.89 -8.49 -2.31
N ALA A 21 -7.83 -9.36 -1.29
CA ALA A 21 -9.01 -9.77 -0.53
C ALA A 21 -9.61 -8.59 0.26
N ILE A 22 -8.77 -7.75 0.88
CA ILE A 22 -9.18 -6.54 1.61
C ILE A 22 -9.84 -5.55 0.65
N SER A 23 -9.19 -5.22 -0.47
CA SER A 23 -9.72 -4.28 -1.46
C SER A 23 -11.04 -4.76 -2.07
N ARG A 24 -11.17 -6.07 -2.35
CA ARG A 24 -12.42 -6.69 -2.78
C ARG A 24 -13.51 -6.58 -1.72
N ARG A 25 -13.20 -6.88 -0.44
CA ARG A 25 -14.17 -6.79 0.65
C ARG A 25 -14.67 -5.35 0.85
N MET A 26 -13.76 -4.37 0.77
CA MET A 26 -14.10 -2.95 0.80
C MET A 26 -14.96 -2.55 -0.39
N SER A 27 -14.66 -3.08 -1.59
CA SER A 27 -15.45 -2.81 -2.79
C SER A 27 -16.90 -3.26 -2.63
N VAL A 28 -17.12 -4.46 -2.08
CA VAL A 28 -18.47 -4.98 -1.79
C VAL A 28 -19.19 -4.13 -0.75
N HIS A 29 -18.51 -3.72 0.32
CA HIS A 29 -19.12 -2.91 1.37
C HIS A 29 -19.49 -1.50 0.90
N ARG A 30 -18.70 -0.93 -0.01
CA ARG A 30 -18.89 0.44 -0.51
C ARG A 30 -19.72 0.53 -1.79
N GLY A 31 -19.95 -0.58 -2.50
CA GLY A 31 -20.63 -0.57 -3.79
C GLY A 31 -19.82 0.09 -4.93
N LYS A 32 -18.53 0.38 -4.71
CA LYS A 32 -17.60 1.00 -5.68
C LYS A 32 -16.32 0.17 -5.71
N ALA A 33 -15.73 -0.01 -6.89
CA ALA A 33 -14.46 -0.73 -7.00
C ALA A 33 -13.35 0.05 -6.26
N VAL A 34 -12.72 -0.62 -5.31
CA VAL A 34 -11.54 -0.16 -4.57
C VAL A 34 -10.38 -1.05 -4.99
N LYS A 35 -9.26 -0.44 -5.36
CA LYS A 35 -8.00 -1.12 -5.65
C LYS A 35 -6.87 -0.42 -4.87
N PRO A 36 -5.79 -1.14 -4.53
CA PRO A 36 -4.56 -0.50 -4.10
C PRO A 36 -4.08 0.49 -5.15
N VAL A 37 -3.46 1.58 -4.71
CA VAL A 37 -2.81 2.57 -5.57
C VAL A 37 -1.72 1.90 -6.39
N ASP A 38 -1.56 2.37 -7.62
CA ASP A 38 -0.48 1.94 -8.49
C ASP A 38 0.85 2.43 -7.92
N ALA A 39 1.72 1.49 -7.59
CA ALA A 39 3.03 1.75 -7.02
C ALA A 39 4.00 0.66 -7.47
N ARG A 40 5.22 1.06 -7.81
CA ARG A 40 6.34 0.17 -8.07
C ARG A 40 7.12 -0.03 -6.79
N ILE A 41 7.15 -1.27 -6.33
CA ILE A 41 7.90 -1.69 -5.16
C ILE A 41 8.79 -2.85 -5.57
N GLU A 42 10.07 -2.57 -5.75
CA GLU A 42 11.02 -3.55 -6.27
C GLU A 42 12.32 -3.55 -5.48
N ARG A 43 13.13 -4.57 -5.73
CA ARG A 43 14.48 -4.68 -5.19
C ARG A 43 15.48 -4.59 -6.32
N PHE A 44 16.49 -3.75 -6.14
CA PHE A 44 17.62 -3.68 -7.06
C PHE A 44 18.62 -4.83 -6.80
N ASN A 45 19.58 -4.97 -7.71
CA ASN A 45 20.57 -6.06 -7.65
C ASN A 45 21.46 -6.02 -6.40
N ASP A 46 21.59 -4.85 -5.78
CA ASP A 46 22.30 -4.62 -4.51
C ASP A 46 21.42 -4.81 -3.27
N GLN A 47 20.18 -5.28 -3.45
CA GLN A 47 19.16 -5.45 -2.41
C GLN A 47 18.57 -4.16 -1.84
N GLU A 48 18.86 -3.00 -2.44
CA GLU A 48 18.14 -1.78 -2.09
C GLU A 48 16.68 -1.87 -2.52
N ILE A 49 15.79 -1.39 -1.64
CA ILE A 49 14.34 -1.39 -1.89
C ILE A 49 13.97 -0.04 -2.50
N PHE A 50 13.30 -0.10 -3.65
CA PHE A 50 12.80 1.07 -4.36
C PHE A 50 11.27 1.12 -4.27
N VAL A 51 10.75 2.30 -3.92
CA VAL A 51 9.30 2.57 -3.88
C VAL A 51 9.01 3.83 -4.68
N GLU A 52 8.10 3.71 -5.64
CA GLU A 52 7.59 4.83 -6.43
C GLU A 52 6.06 4.71 -6.52
N VAL A 53 5.34 5.79 -6.17
CA VAL A 53 3.88 5.84 -6.21
C VAL A 53 3.44 6.60 -7.46
N TYR A 54 2.63 5.97 -8.32
CA TYR A 54 2.20 6.55 -9.60
C TYR A 54 0.91 7.35 -9.53
N GLU A 55 0.26 7.36 -8.37
CA GLU A 55 -0.98 8.08 -8.13
C GLU A 55 -0.80 9.26 -7.16
N ASN A 56 -1.66 10.27 -7.28
CA ASN A 56 -1.68 11.38 -6.33
C ASN A 56 -2.26 10.91 -4.98
N VAL A 57 -1.41 10.97 -3.95
CA VAL A 57 -1.70 10.56 -2.56
C VAL A 57 -1.70 11.73 -1.57
N ARG A 58 -1.53 12.97 -2.04
CA ARG A 58 -1.42 14.15 -1.15
C ARG A 58 -2.76 14.51 -0.51
N GLY A 59 -2.76 14.59 0.82
CA GLY A 59 -3.95 14.93 1.61
C GLY A 59 -4.99 13.82 1.67
N GLU A 60 -4.64 12.62 1.20
CA GLU A 60 -5.49 11.44 1.22
C GLU A 60 -5.26 10.64 2.51
N ASP A 61 -6.28 9.91 2.95
CA ASP A 61 -6.17 8.97 4.07
C ASP A 61 -5.61 7.63 3.56
N MET A 62 -4.31 7.41 3.79
CA MET A 62 -3.57 6.28 3.23
C MET A 62 -3.43 5.14 4.23
N PHE A 63 -3.79 3.93 3.81
CA PHE A 63 -3.59 2.69 4.57
C PHE A 63 -2.56 1.81 3.88
N ILE A 64 -1.53 1.40 4.62
CA ILE A 64 -0.49 0.50 4.12
C ILE A 64 -0.84 -0.94 4.52
N ILE A 65 -0.91 -1.82 3.54
CA ILE A 65 -1.09 -3.27 3.73
C ILE A 65 0.26 -3.93 3.53
N GLN A 66 0.94 -4.22 4.64
CA GLN A 66 2.22 -4.93 4.63
C GLN A 66 2.35 -5.80 5.87
N SER A 67 2.58 -7.10 5.66
CA SER A 67 2.92 -8.04 6.72
C SER A 67 4.43 -8.05 6.94
N THR A 68 4.90 -7.97 8.18
CA THR A 68 6.32 -8.14 8.53
C THR A 68 6.66 -9.62 8.75
N SER A 69 6.12 -10.50 7.89
CA SER A 69 6.39 -11.95 7.88
C SER A 69 7.72 -12.25 7.16
N ASN A 70 8.12 -13.52 7.08
CA ASN A 70 9.37 -13.90 6.42
C ASN A 70 9.43 -13.45 4.95
N PRO A 71 10.50 -12.78 4.47
CA PRO A 71 11.65 -12.24 5.22
C PRO A 71 11.30 -10.95 5.99
N ALA A 72 11.36 -11.02 7.33
CA ALA A 72 10.78 -10.00 8.20
C ALA A 72 11.46 -8.62 8.06
N ASN A 73 12.80 -8.61 8.02
CA ASN A 73 13.57 -7.38 7.94
C ASN A 73 13.29 -6.62 6.65
N ASP A 74 13.25 -7.32 5.52
CA ASP A 74 13.02 -6.68 4.23
C ASP A 74 11.59 -6.16 4.13
N ASN A 75 10.61 -6.94 4.59
CA ASN A 75 9.21 -6.51 4.58
C ASN A 75 8.98 -5.30 5.51
N LEU A 76 9.71 -5.24 6.64
CA LEU A 76 9.74 -4.07 7.52
C LEU A 76 10.39 -2.87 6.84
N MET A 77 11.52 -3.04 6.16
CA MET A 77 12.18 -1.95 5.44
C MET A 77 11.29 -1.41 4.32
N GLU A 78 10.62 -2.28 3.57
CA GLU A 78 9.66 -1.91 2.55
C GLU A 78 8.50 -1.09 3.13
N LEU A 79 7.95 -1.49 4.29
CA LEU A 79 6.93 -0.73 5.02
C LEU A 79 7.41 0.68 5.38
N LEU A 80 8.63 0.79 5.91
CA LEU A 80 9.19 2.08 6.34
C LEU A 80 9.44 3.01 5.16
N ILE A 81 9.95 2.48 4.04
CA ILE A 81 10.20 3.25 2.82
C ILE A 81 8.89 3.70 2.19
N MET A 82 7.87 2.83 2.10
CA MET A 82 6.52 3.22 1.67
C MET A 82 5.95 4.33 2.56
N SER A 83 6.10 4.21 3.87
CA SER A 83 5.61 5.22 4.81
C SER A 83 6.31 6.57 4.61
N ASP A 84 7.61 6.59 4.34
CA ASP A 84 8.34 7.83 4.04
C ASP A 84 7.93 8.41 2.68
N ALA A 85 7.72 7.57 1.66
CA ALA A 85 7.26 8.01 0.34
C ALA A 85 5.87 8.67 0.40
N LEU A 86 4.96 8.16 1.22
CA LEU A 86 3.62 8.74 1.42
C LEU A 86 3.64 10.04 2.24
N ARG A 87 4.67 10.25 3.06
CA ARG A 87 4.80 11.45 3.91
C ARG A 87 5.29 12.68 3.14
N ARG A 88 6.08 12.49 2.07
CA ARG A 88 6.74 13.55 1.30
C ARG A 88 5.86 14.10 0.17
#